data_AF-A0A917LCH4-F1
#
_entry.id   AF-A0A917LCH4-F1
#
_cell.length_a   1.000
_cell.length_b   1.000
_cell.length_c   1.000
_cell.angle_alpha   90.00
_cell.angle_beta   90.00
_cell.angle_gamma   90.00
#
_symmetry.space_group_name_H-M   'P 1'
#
loop_
_entity.id
_entity.type
_entity.pdbx_description
1 polymer ?
#
loop_
_entity_poly.entity_id
_entity_poly.type
_entity_poly.pdbx_seq_one_letter_code
_entity_poly.pdbx_strand_id
1 'polypeptide(L)'
;MADTYLDTYTELYGIGGVDLQEFRTFVGATSKKSDDEIARVLLLSYELVNRFCGTRIAKVPQTVLNEAVLQVGQALYFRERDASDGRQNQYSTDGEYLSTLPRKDVMYFAYPLLRPFVGWF
;
A
#
# COMPACT_ATOMS: atom_id res chain seq x y z
N MET A 1 21.19 -17.80 -2.10
CA MET A 1 19.93 -18.29 -1.49
C MET A 1 19.00 -17.09 -1.26
N ALA A 2 18.61 -16.39 -2.33
CA ALA A 2 17.71 -15.23 -2.24
C ALA A 2 16.46 -15.34 -3.14
N ASP A 3 16.36 -16.39 -3.96
CA ASP A 3 15.39 -16.40 -5.08
C ASP A 3 14.13 -17.24 -4.84
N THR A 4 14.09 -18.05 -3.78
CA THR A 4 12.90 -18.91 -3.52
C THR A 4 11.71 -18.11 -2.97
N TYR A 5 11.95 -16.94 -2.37
CA TYR A 5 10.86 -16.09 -1.90
C TYR A 5 10.15 -15.38 -3.06
N LEU A 6 10.89 -14.97 -4.11
CA LEU A 6 10.31 -14.24 -5.24
C LEU A 6 9.50 -15.14 -6.18
N ASP A 7 9.97 -16.38 -6.42
CA ASP A 7 9.30 -17.34 -7.31
C ASP A 7 7.92 -17.80 -6.83
N THR A 8 7.59 -17.59 -5.55
CA THR A 8 6.24 -17.89 -5.03
C THR A 8 5.26 -16.72 -5.22
N TYR A 9 5.74 -15.50 -5.51
CA TYR A 9 4.88 -14.31 -5.71
C TYR A 9 4.29 -14.23 -7.13
N THR A 10 4.82 -14.99 -8.08
CA THR A 10 4.61 -14.82 -9.52
C THR A 10 3.48 -15.67 -10.12
N GLU A 11 2.98 -16.70 -9.43
CA GLU A 11 2.06 -17.64 -10.08
C GLU A 11 0.58 -17.20 -10.08
N LEU A 12 0.13 -16.26 -9.25
CA LEU A 12 -1.30 -15.90 -9.14
C LEU A 12 -1.55 -14.42 -8.78
N TYR A 13 -1.75 -13.59 -9.81
CA TYR A 13 -2.46 -12.29 -9.89
C TYR A 13 -3.35 -11.84 -8.71
N GLY A 14 -2.78 -11.48 -7.55
CA GLY A 14 -3.52 -10.77 -6.51
C GLY A 14 -2.96 -10.95 -5.10
N ILE A 15 -2.34 -9.90 -4.54
CA ILE A 15 -1.97 -9.90 -3.12
C ILE A 15 -3.16 -9.33 -2.35
N GLY A 16 -3.78 -10.16 -1.51
CA GLY A 16 -4.94 -9.75 -0.73
C GLY A 16 -6.10 -9.26 -1.59
N GLY A 17 -6.28 -9.80 -2.80
CA GLY A 17 -7.35 -9.44 -3.73
C GLY A 17 -7.07 -8.20 -4.61
N VAL A 18 -5.86 -7.62 -4.56
CA VAL A 18 -5.45 -6.49 -5.41
C VAL A 18 -4.39 -6.96 -6.41
N ASP A 19 -4.63 -6.69 -7.69
CA ASP A 19 -3.69 -7.05 -8.76
C ASP A 19 -2.51 -6.07 -8.87
N LEU A 20 -1.35 -6.56 -9.33
CA LEU A 20 -0.15 -5.73 -9.49
C LEU A 20 -0.35 -4.63 -10.55
N GLN A 21 -1.03 -4.92 -11.65
CA GLN A 21 -1.33 -3.95 -12.71
C GLN A 21 -2.31 -2.88 -12.21
N GLU A 22 -3.30 -3.31 -11.43
CA GLU A 22 -4.27 -2.42 -10.76
C GLU A 22 -3.53 -1.46 -9.81
N PHE A 23 -2.65 -1.98 -8.97
CA PHE A 23 -1.86 -1.17 -8.05
C PHE A 23 -0.91 -0.21 -8.79
N ARG A 24 -0.21 -0.68 -9.83
CA ARG A 24 0.67 0.16 -10.69
C ARG A 24 -0.10 1.33 -11.30
N THR A 25 -1.32 1.07 -11.77
CA THR A 25 -2.22 2.09 -12.34
C THR A 25 -2.69 3.05 -11.25
N PHE A 26 -3.09 2.53 -10.09
CA PHE A 26 -3.58 3.32 -8.95
C PHE A 26 -2.54 4.33 -8.44
N VAL A 27 -1.28 3.90 -8.26
CA VAL A 27 -0.21 4.80 -7.78
C VAL A 27 0.42 5.66 -8.88
N GLY A 28 0.00 5.49 -10.14
CA GLY A 28 0.57 6.19 -11.28
C GLY A 28 2.06 5.90 -11.47
N ALA A 29 2.49 4.66 -11.23
CA ALA A 29 3.90 4.30 -11.35
C ALA A 29 4.36 4.38 -12.81
N THR A 30 5.36 5.24 -13.07
CA THR A 30 6.00 5.34 -14.40
C THR A 30 6.79 4.07 -14.72
N SER A 31 7.08 3.84 -16.01
CA SER A 31 7.86 2.68 -16.50
C SER A 31 9.29 2.56 -15.93
N LYS A 32 9.74 3.53 -15.13
CA LYS A 32 11.07 3.52 -14.49
C LYS A 32 11.18 2.63 -13.26
N LYS A 33 10.06 2.29 -12.60
CA LYS A 33 10.06 1.32 -11.48
C LYS A 33 9.86 -0.09 -12.03
N SER A 34 10.71 -1.00 -11.58
CA SER A 34 10.60 -2.44 -11.89
C SER A 34 9.33 -3.02 -11.28
N ASP A 35 8.78 -4.08 -11.89
CA ASP A 35 7.64 -4.80 -11.32
C ASP A 35 7.98 -5.38 -9.95
N ASP A 36 9.24 -5.78 -9.71
CA ASP A 36 9.72 -6.26 -8.41
C ASP A 36 9.61 -5.20 -7.30
N GLU A 37 9.92 -3.94 -7.60
CA GLU A 37 9.79 -2.85 -6.62
C GLU A 37 8.32 -2.59 -6.29
N ILE A 38 7.45 -2.62 -7.31
CA ILE A 38 6.01 -2.40 -7.11
C ILE A 38 5.39 -3.57 -6.34
N ALA A 39 5.78 -4.81 -6.66
CA ALA A 39 5.33 -6.02 -5.97
C ALA A 39 5.78 -6.02 -4.50
N ARG A 40 7.01 -5.57 -4.21
CA ARG A 40 7.49 -5.41 -2.83
C ARG A 40 6.65 -4.41 -2.05
N VAL A 41 6.31 -3.27 -2.64
CA VAL A 41 5.47 -2.26 -1.98
C VAL A 41 4.07 -2.81 -1.70
N LEU A 42 3.48 -3.51 -2.66
CA LEU A 42 2.16 -4.12 -2.53
C LEU A 42 2.13 -5.23 -1.45
N LEU A 43 3.20 -6.02 -1.38
CA LEU A 43 3.36 -7.02 -0.33
C LEU A 43 3.43 -6.36 1.05
N LEU A 44 4.29 -5.36 1.21
CA LEU A 44 4.46 -4.66 2.49
C LEU A 44 3.17 -3.97 2.93
N SER A 45 2.39 -3.41 2.01
CA SER A 45 1.10 -2.82 2.36
C SER A 45 0.10 -3.87 2.86
N TYR A 46 0.02 -5.01 2.18
CA TYR A 46 -0.80 -6.13 2.63
C TYR A 46 -0.39 -6.65 4.01
N GLU A 47 0.91 -6.82 4.26
CA GLU A 47 1.41 -7.28 5.57
C GLU A 47 1.06 -6.31 6.71
N LEU A 48 1.16 -5.00 6.47
CA LEU A 48 0.81 -3.98 7.45
C LEU A 48 -0.70 -3.98 7.76
N VAL A 49 -1.54 -4.06 6.72
CA VAL A 49 -2.99 -4.16 6.87
C VAL A 49 -3.36 -5.44 7.61
N ASN A 50 -2.79 -6.58 7.21
CA ASN A 50 -3.04 -7.87 7.85
C ASN A 50 -2.62 -7.85 9.33
N ARG A 51 -1.46 -7.28 9.64
CA ARG A 51 -0.99 -7.12 11.02
C ARG A 51 -1.93 -6.24 11.85
N PHE A 52 -2.42 -5.13 11.29
CA PHE A 52 -3.36 -4.25 11.97
C PHE A 52 -4.70 -4.93 12.25
N CYS A 53 -5.22 -5.67 11.28
CA CYS A 53 -6.48 -6.41 11.45
C CYS A 53 -6.35 -7.61 12.40
N GLY A 54 -5.17 -8.24 12.43
CA GLY A 54 -4.92 -9.45 13.21
C GLY A 54 -5.96 -10.53 12.95
N THR A 55 -6.44 -11.18 14.01
CA THR A 55 -7.48 -12.22 13.91
C THR A 55 -8.84 -11.68 13.46
N ARG A 56 -9.05 -10.36 13.47
CA ARG A 56 -10.31 -9.71 13.07
C ARG A 56 -10.40 -9.46 11.57
N ILE A 57 -9.35 -9.79 10.79
CA ILE A 57 -9.36 -9.64 9.33
C ILE A 57 -10.54 -10.35 8.67
N ALA A 58 -10.96 -11.50 9.21
CA ALA A 58 -12.13 -12.25 8.71
C ALA A 58 -13.46 -11.48 8.82
N LYS A 59 -13.52 -10.38 9.59
CA LYS A 59 -14.70 -9.52 9.72
C LYS A 59 -14.69 -8.36 8.72
N VAL A 60 -13.57 -8.11 8.06
CA VAL A 60 -13.42 -6.99 7.12
C VAL A 60 -13.84 -7.47 5.73
N PRO A 61 -14.78 -6.79 5.06
CA PRO A 61 -15.11 -7.10 3.67
C PRO A 61 -13.89 -7.01 2.77
N GLN A 62 -13.77 -7.93 1.81
CA GLN A 62 -12.63 -7.98 0.90
C GLN A 62 -12.42 -6.66 0.15
N THR A 63 -13.51 -5.99 -0.25
CA THR A 63 -13.43 -4.68 -0.93
C THR A 63 -12.80 -3.59 -0.06
N VAL A 64 -13.09 -3.60 1.24
CA VAL A 64 -12.50 -2.65 2.22
C VAL A 64 -11.04 -2.99 2.48
N LEU A 65 -10.68 -4.28 2.53
CA LEU A 65 -9.28 -4.72 2.63
C LEU A 65 -8.49 -4.28 1.41
N ASN A 66 -9.02 -4.49 0.21
CA ASN A 66 -8.39 -4.06 -1.04
C ASN A 66 -8.11 -2.54 -1.02
N GLU A 67 -9.12 -1.75 -0.66
CA GLU A 67 -8.97 -0.30 -0.57
C GLU A 67 -7.93 0.12 0.48
N ALA A 68 -7.93 -0.51 1.66
CA ALA A 68 -6.92 -0.26 2.68
C ALA A 68 -5.50 -0.59 2.20
N VAL A 69 -5.32 -1.72 1.50
CA VAL A 69 -4.04 -2.13 0.92
C VAL A 69 -3.56 -1.15 -0.14
N LEU A 70 -4.46 -0.66 -1.00
CA LEU A 70 -4.16 0.35 -2.02
C LEU A 70 -3.70 1.67 -1.37
N GLN A 71 -4.41 2.16 -0.36
CA GLN A 71 -4.09 3.41 0.33
C GLN A 71 -2.73 3.33 1.06
N VAL A 72 -2.47 2.21 1.76
CA VAL A 72 -1.18 1.97 2.44
C VAL A 72 -0.05 1.81 1.42
N GLY A 73 -0.30 1.08 0.33
CA GLY A 73 0.65 0.88 -0.75
C GLY A 73 1.03 2.19 -1.43
N GLN A 74 0.06 3.07 -1.67
CA GLN A 74 0.29 4.41 -2.21
C GLN A 74 1.17 5.24 -1.26
N ALA A 75 0.85 5.24 0.04
CA ALA A 75 1.65 5.95 1.04
C ALA A 75 3.09 5.42 1.10
N LEU A 76 3.30 4.10 1.05
CA LEU A 76 4.62 3.47 0.99
C LEU A 76 5.38 3.84 -0.31
N TYR A 77 4.71 3.73 -1.46
CA TYR A 77 5.30 4.03 -2.77
C TYR A 77 5.84 5.46 -2.84
N PHE A 78 5.03 6.44 -2.42
CA PHE A 78 5.45 7.84 -2.41
C PHE A 78 6.46 8.15 -1.30
N ARG A 79 6.39 7.48 -0.15
CA ARG A 79 7.43 7.63 0.89
C ARG A 79 8.80 7.18 0.37
N GLU A 80 8.85 6.04 -0.30
CA GLU A 80 10.08 5.52 -0.90
C GLU A 80 10.57 6.39 -2.06
N ARG A 81 9.66 6.88 -2.90
CA ARG A 81 9.99 7.83 -3.98
C ARG A 81 10.58 9.14 -3.42
N ASP A 82 9.90 9.75 -2.45
CA ASP A 82 10.33 11.01 -1.83
C ASP A 82 11.68 10.88 -1.10
N ALA A 83 11.95 9.70 -0.51
CA ALA A 83 13.25 9.38 0.09
C ALA A 83 14.36 9.22 -0.95
N SER A 84 14.02 8.76 -2.16
CA SER A 84 14.96 8.51 -3.25
C SER A 84 15.26 9.76 -4.09
N ASP A 85 14.25 10.62 -4.29
CA ASP A 85 14.36 11.88 -5.03
C ASP A 85 14.83 13.06 -4.15
N GLY A 86 15.10 12.82 -2.86
CA GLY A 86 15.50 13.85 -1.89
C GLY A 86 14.46 14.97 -1.70
N ARG A 87 13.25 14.78 -2.21
CA ARG A 87 12.18 15.77 -2.28
C ARG A 87 10.92 15.17 -1.67
N GLN A 88 10.69 15.53 -0.42
CA GLN A 88 9.49 15.20 0.33
C GLN A 88 8.32 16.11 -0.06
N ASN A 89 7.66 15.92 -1.22
CA ASN A 89 6.60 16.83 -1.67
C ASN A 89 5.32 16.10 -2.15
N GLN A 90 4.20 16.27 -1.43
CA GLN A 90 2.87 15.77 -1.81
C GLN A 90 2.00 16.90 -2.38
N TYR A 91 1.15 16.56 -3.34
CA TYR A 91 0.15 17.46 -3.95
C TYR A 91 -1.26 16.87 -3.76
N SER A 92 -2.28 17.71 -3.58
CA SER A 92 -3.69 17.31 -3.47
C SER A 92 -4.27 16.89 -4.83
N THR A 93 -5.48 16.33 -4.83
CA THR A 93 -6.25 16.00 -6.05
C THR A 93 -6.51 17.22 -6.94
N ASP A 94 -6.45 18.43 -6.38
CA ASP A 94 -6.60 19.72 -7.08
C ASP A 94 -5.24 20.35 -7.46
N GLY A 95 -4.13 19.67 -7.19
CA GLY A 95 -2.77 20.12 -7.53
C GLY A 95 -2.11 21.06 -6.52
N GLU A 96 -2.71 21.29 -5.35
CA GLU A 96 -2.11 22.13 -4.31
C GLU A 96 -1.08 21.38 -3.45
N TYR A 97 0.04 22.02 -3.12
CA TYR A 97 1.09 21.44 -2.29
C TYR A 97 0.61 21.21 -0.84
N LEU A 98 0.58 19.96 -0.40
CA LEU A 98 0.15 19.57 0.95
C LEU A 98 1.38 19.52 1.88
N SER A 99 1.55 20.56 2.69
CA SER A 99 2.72 20.72 3.57
C SER A 99 2.61 20.08 4.96
N THR A 100 1.51 19.39 5.28
CA THR A 100 1.22 19.01 6.68
C THR A 100 0.36 17.76 6.82
N LEU A 101 0.96 16.58 6.65
CA LEU A 101 0.50 15.38 7.34
C LEU A 101 1.72 14.68 7.97
N PRO A 102 1.57 14.05 9.15
CA PRO A 102 2.67 13.35 9.79
C PRO A 102 3.03 12.14 8.93
N ARG A 103 4.04 12.30 8.07
CA ARG A 103 4.64 11.29 7.17
C ARG A 103 5.19 10.03 7.88
N LYS A 104 4.87 9.82 9.16
CA LYS A 104 5.39 8.71 9.98
C LYS A 104 4.54 7.45 9.90
N ASP A 105 3.23 7.55 9.67
CA ASP A 105 2.34 6.39 9.68
C ASP A 105 1.61 6.18 8.35
N VAL A 106 2.01 5.12 7.64
CA VAL A 106 1.42 4.74 6.34
C VAL A 106 0.02 4.15 6.48
N MET A 107 -0.36 3.71 7.69
CA MET A 107 -1.70 3.18 7.99
C MET A 107 -2.74 4.29 8.23
N TYR A 108 -2.32 5.56 8.27
CA TYR A 108 -3.19 6.70 8.61
C TYR A 108 -4.51 6.70 7.81
N PHE A 109 -4.43 6.46 6.50
CA PHE A 109 -5.58 6.42 5.60
C PHE A 109 -6.39 5.11 5.67
N ALA A 110 -5.77 4.02 6.12
CA ALA A 110 -6.44 2.73 6.29
C ALA A 110 -7.21 2.63 7.62
N TYR A 111 -6.81 3.37 8.66
CA TYR A 111 -7.52 3.36 9.93
C TYR A 111 -9.02 3.63 9.86
N PRO A 112 -9.51 4.72 9.22
CA PRO A 112 -10.95 4.97 9.14
C PRO A 112 -11.72 3.87 8.39
N LEU A 113 -11.08 3.18 7.44
CA LEU A 113 -11.67 2.06 6.69
C LEU A 113 -11.77 0.79 7.54
N LEU A 114 -10.74 0.49 8.32
CA LEU A 114 -10.63 -0.78 9.05
C LEU A 114 -11.29 -0.73 10.43
N ARG A 115 -11.22 0.41 11.13
CA ARG A 115 -11.75 0.59 12.50
C ARG A 115 -13.21 0.18 12.69
N PRO A 116 -14.15 0.40 11.75
CA PRO A 116 -15.52 -0.09 11.89
C PRO A 116 -15.63 -1.61 12.10
N PHE A 117 -14.68 -2.38 11.58
CA PHE A 117 -14.69 -3.84 11.62
C PHE A 117 -13.79 -4.40 12.73
N VAL A 118 -12.65 -3.75 12.95
CA VAL A 118 -11.63 -4.26 13.86
C VAL A 118 -11.63 -3.55 15.22
N GLY A 119 -12.32 -2.42 15.36
CA GLY A 119 -12.43 -1.64 16.59
C GLY A 119 -11.26 -0.70 16.84
N TRP A 120 -11.20 -0.14 18.05
CA TRP A 120 -10.10 0.69 18.54
C TRP A 120 -9.19 -0.18 19.41
N PHE A 121 -7.88 -0.10 19.18
CA PHE A 121 -6.84 -0.76 19.97
C PHE A 121 -5.92 0.28 20.56
#